data_AF-A0A1Z8V4C7-F1
#
_entry.id   AF-A0A1Z8V4C7-F1
#
_cell.length_a   1.000
_cell.length_b   1.000
_cell.length_c   1.000
_cell.angle_alpha   90.00
_cell.angle_beta   90.00
_cell.angle_gamma   90.00
#
_symmetry.space_group_name_H-M   'P 1'
#
loop_
_entity.id
_entity.type
_entity.pdbx_description
1 polymer ?
#
loop_
_entity_poly.entity_id
_entity_poly.type
_entity_poly.pdbx_seq_one_letter_code
_entity_poly.pdbx_strand_id
1 'polypeptide(L)'
;MNPIIFDQFKHPQFNGSYYHASSNSSPIFPKLIGEEKTDICIIGGGLTGISSALNLAETGQAVTLVEGMRIGSGASGRNGGQIVQGYSCDIETMIKTVGQEKSALLWSMAREAIEEIDRRINLHEISCARQSGYVFAATNNSQFKLLKRINEKLKNTFNYEATSVLDQNTIKKWVKTESYVGGLLDYGSGQFHSLKYLHGLTEAAKNIGVQFFE
;
A
#
# COMPACT_ATOMS: atom_id res chain seq x y z
N MET A 1 -39.07 7.55 14.22
CA MET A 1 -37.92 8.15 13.50
C MET A 1 -37.59 7.23 12.36
N ASN A 2 -37.89 7.62 11.12
CA ASN A 2 -37.40 6.88 9.96
C ASN A 2 -35.90 7.14 9.87
N PRO A 3 -35.03 6.11 9.83
CA PRO A 3 -33.63 6.34 9.56
C PRO A 3 -33.52 6.99 8.18
N ILE A 4 -32.74 8.07 8.11
CA ILE A 4 -32.31 8.65 6.85
C ILE A 4 -31.38 7.61 6.23
N ILE A 5 -31.93 6.71 5.41
CA ILE A 5 -31.12 5.87 4.52
C ILE A 5 -30.64 6.81 3.43
N PHE A 6 -29.38 7.22 3.52
CA PHE A 6 -28.72 7.89 2.41
C PHE A 6 -28.68 6.92 1.22
N ASP A 7 -29.56 7.11 0.25
CA ASP A 7 -29.43 6.55 -1.10
C ASP A 7 -28.29 7.29 -1.85
N GLN A 8 -27.10 7.30 -1.25
CA GLN A 8 -25.88 7.89 -1.82
C GLN A 8 -25.03 6.87 -2.57
N PHE A 9 -25.37 5.59 -2.48
CA PHE A 9 -24.72 4.54 -3.27
C PHE A 9 -25.39 4.42 -4.65
N LYS A 10 -25.36 5.50 -5.45
CA LYS A 10 -25.25 5.29 -6.90
C LYS A 10 -24.00 4.45 -7.06
N HIS A 11 -24.11 3.14 -7.29
CA HIS A 11 -22.98 2.26 -7.51
C HIS A 11 -22.05 2.91 -8.54
N PRO A 12 -20.91 3.53 -8.17
CA PRO A 12 -19.96 3.97 -9.19
C PRO A 12 -19.65 2.76 -10.05
N GLN A 13 -19.88 2.86 -11.36
CA GLN A 13 -19.41 1.84 -12.27
C GLN A 13 -17.89 1.77 -12.12
N PHE A 14 -17.39 0.71 -11.49
CA PHE A 14 -15.98 0.53 -11.16
C PHE A 14 -15.11 0.23 -12.39
N ASN A 15 -15.72 0.14 -13.57
CA ASN A 15 -15.15 -0.40 -14.79
C ASN A 15 -14.20 0.55 -15.54
N GLY A 16 -13.67 1.59 -14.90
CA GLY A 16 -12.87 2.63 -15.58
C GLY A 16 -11.41 2.76 -15.14
N SER A 17 -11.01 2.18 -14.01
CA SER A 17 -9.61 2.29 -13.56
C SER A 17 -8.75 1.17 -14.16
N TYR A 18 -7.47 1.47 -14.39
CA TYR A 18 -6.48 0.45 -14.75
C TYR A 18 -6.57 -0.76 -13.81
N TYR A 19 -6.60 -0.52 -12.49
CA TYR A 19 -6.62 -1.58 -11.50
C TYR A 19 -7.85 -2.50 -11.59
N HIS A 20 -9.05 -1.97 -11.79
CA HIS A 20 -10.24 -2.82 -11.98
C HIS A 20 -10.22 -3.54 -13.33
N ALA A 21 -9.76 -2.87 -14.40
CA ALA A 21 -9.70 -3.45 -15.74
C ALA A 21 -8.64 -4.55 -15.88
N SER A 22 -7.53 -4.48 -15.13
CA SER A 22 -6.42 -5.44 -15.20
C SER A 22 -6.33 -6.39 -14.00
N SER A 23 -7.27 -6.34 -13.05
CA SER A 23 -7.31 -7.27 -11.91
C SER A 23 -7.82 -8.66 -12.30
N ASN A 24 -7.50 -9.65 -11.47
CA ASN A 24 -8.13 -10.96 -11.53
C ASN A 24 -9.58 -10.85 -11.00
N SER A 25 -10.44 -11.80 -11.35
CA SER A 25 -11.77 -11.93 -10.77
C SER A 25 -11.69 -12.03 -9.24
N SER A 26 -12.42 -11.18 -8.53
CA SER A 26 -12.56 -11.26 -7.07
C SER A 26 -13.65 -12.26 -6.69
N PRO A 27 -13.51 -12.98 -5.56
CA PRO A 27 -14.65 -13.66 -4.97
C PRO A 27 -15.82 -12.68 -4.78
N ILE A 28 -17.02 -13.15 -5.08
CA ILE A 28 -18.26 -12.43 -4.72
C ILE A 28 -18.75 -13.02 -3.41
N PHE A 29 -19.06 -12.16 -2.45
CA PHE A 29 -19.56 -12.57 -1.14
C PHE A 29 -21.07 -12.34 -1.04
N PRO A 30 -21.79 -13.12 -0.22
CA PRO A 30 -23.21 -12.92 -0.01
C PRO A 30 -23.46 -11.62 0.76
N LYS A 31 -24.68 -11.09 0.63
CA LYS A 31 -25.15 -10.02 1.50
C LYS A 31 -25.41 -10.58 2.89
N LEU A 32 -25.11 -9.77 3.91
CA LEU A 32 -25.52 -10.06 5.28
C LEU A 32 -27.05 -9.92 5.39
N ILE A 33 -27.73 -11.01 5.74
CA ILE A 33 -29.18 -11.03 5.97
C ILE A 33 -29.42 -11.51 7.39
N GLY A 34 -30.10 -10.70 8.21
CA GLY A 34 -30.39 -11.03 9.60
C GLY A 34 -29.23 -10.71 10.53
N GLU A 35 -28.95 -11.62 11.46
CA GLU A 35 -27.97 -11.43 12.52
C GLU A 35 -26.85 -12.47 12.41
N GLU A 36 -25.60 -12.01 12.60
CA GLU A 36 -24.41 -12.86 12.64
C GLU A 36 -23.66 -12.61 13.94
N LYS A 37 -23.14 -13.68 14.56
CA LYS A 37 -22.38 -13.60 15.80
C LYS A 37 -20.92 -13.95 15.53
N THR A 38 -20.02 -13.07 15.97
CA THR A 38 -18.57 -13.20 15.79
C THR A 38 -17.86 -12.58 16.99
N ASP A 39 -16.58 -12.90 17.20
CA ASP A 39 -15.78 -12.26 18.25
C ASP A 39 -15.44 -10.82 17.86
N ILE A 40 -15.05 -10.61 16.60
CA ILE A 40 -14.74 -9.29 16.03
C ILE A 40 -15.47 -9.07 14.72
N CYS A 41 -16.19 -7.94 14.64
CA CYS A 41 -16.78 -7.44 13.41
C CYS A 41 -15.95 -6.28 12.85
N ILE A 42 -15.55 -6.37 11.58
CA ILE A 42 -14.78 -5.36 10.85
C ILE A 42 -15.67 -4.72 9.80
N ILE A 43 -15.70 -3.39 9.77
CA ILE A 43 -16.46 -2.62 8.79
C ILE A 43 -15.50 -2.04 7.73
N GLY A 44 -15.67 -2.47 6.48
CA GLY A 44 -14.94 -1.98 5.31
C GLY A 44 -13.94 -2.98 4.72
N GLY A 45 -14.14 -3.35 3.46
CA GLY A 45 -13.32 -4.25 2.65
C GLY A 45 -12.15 -3.55 1.93
N GLY A 46 -11.48 -2.62 2.63
CA GLY A 46 -10.25 -1.97 2.18
C GLY A 46 -8.99 -2.69 2.68
N LEU A 47 -7.80 -2.21 2.31
CA LEU A 47 -6.52 -2.82 2.72
C LEU A 47 -6.38 -2.92 4.24
N THR A 48 -6.77 -1.88 4.97
CA THR A 48 -6.75 -1.89 6.43
C THR A 48 -7.69 -2.96 6.99
N GLY A 49 -8.95 -3.00 6.55
CA GLY A 49 -9.93 -3.97 7.04
C GLY A 49 -9.54 -5.41 6.75
N ILE A 50 -9.11 -5.70 5.52
CA ILE A 50 -8.64 -7.04 5.12
C ILE A 50 -7.38 -7.44 5.88
N SER A 51 -6.41 -6.53 6.01
CA SER A 51 -5.18 -6.80 6.78
C SER A 51 -5.47 -7.06 8.25
N SER A 52 -6.36 -6.27 8.87
CA SER A 52 -6.82 -6.50 10.24
C SER A 52 -7.53 -7.85 10.36
N ALA A 53 -8.42 -8.18 9.43
CA ALA A 53 -9.16 -9.44 9.45
C ALA A 53 -8.23 -10.66 9.40
N LEU A 54 -7.26 -10.64 8.48
CA LEU A 54 -6.24 -11.68 8.34
C LEU A 54 -5.44 -11.84 9.64
N ASN A 55 -4.85 -10.75 10.16
CA ASN A 55 -4.04 -10.80 11.37
C ASN A 55 -4.84 -11.30 12.59
N LEU A 56 -6.09 -10.87 12.76
CA LEU A 56 -6.92 -11.28 13.89
C LEU A 56 -7.33 -12.75 13.78
N ALA A 57 -7.71 -13.21 12.59
CA ALA A 57 -8.05 -14.61 12.37
C ALA A 57 -6.84 -15.55 12.54
N GLU A 58 -5.62 -15.09 12.22
CA GLU A 58 -4.38 -15.85 12.51
C GLU A 58 -4.16 -16.07 14.02
N THR A 59 -4.77 -15.25 14.89
CA THR A 59 -4.76 -15.47 16.35
C THR A 59 -5.85 -16.42 16.85
N GLY A 60 -6.66 -16.98 15.94
CA GLY A 60 -7.72 -17.94 16.24
C GLY A 60 -9.08 -17.31 16.61
N GLN A 61 -9.25 -16.01 16.41
CA GLN A 61 -10.53 -15.33 16.68
C GLN A 61 -11.52 -15.51 15.54
N ALA A 62 -12.81 -15.62 15.87
CA ALA A 62 -13.87 -15.56 14.87
C ALA A 62 -14.02 -14.12 14.37
N VAL A 63 -13.76 -13.91 13.08
CA VAL A 63 -13.81 -12.58 12.46
C VAL A 63 -14.82 -12.57 11.31
N THR A 64 -15.69 -11.57 11.33
CA THR A 64 -16.59 -11.23 10.23
C THR A 64 -16.24 -9.85 9.69
N LEU A 65 -16.10 -9.72 8.38
CA LEU A 65 -15.94 -8.45 7.68
C LEU A 65 -17.19 -8.13 6.84
N VAL A 66 -17.69 -6.91 6.98
CA VAL A 66 -18.83 -6.39 6.21
C VAL A 66 -18.39 -5.19 5.38
N GLU A 67 -18.63 -5.25 4.08
CA GLU A 67 -18.44 -4.16 3.12
C GLU A 67 -19.82 -3.70 2.60
N GLY A 68 -20.02 -2.40 2.40
CA GLY A 68 -21.29 -1.88 1.88
C GLY A 68 -21.40 -1.92 0.35
N MET A 69 -20.29 -2.22 -0.33
CA MET A 69 -20.16 -2.26 -1.78
C MET A 69 -19.50 -3.57 -2.25
N ARG A 70 -18.39 -3.49 -2.97
CA ARG A 70 -17.55 -4.64 -3.32
C ARG A 70 -16.24 -4.50 -2.58
N ILE A 71 -15.64 -5.60 -2.16
CA ILE A 71 -14.28 -5.56 -1.61
C ILE A 71 -13.34 -4.86 -2.60
N GLY A 72 -12.60 -3.86 -2.11
CA GLY A 72 -11.70 -3.05 -2.94
C GLY A 72 -12.34 -1.94 -3.76
N SER A 73 -13.65 -1.74 -3.72
CA SER A 73 -14.34 -0.67 -4.46
C SER A 73 -13.86 0.76 -4.11
N GLY A 74 -13.33 0.95 -2.89
CA GLY A 74 -12.84 2.23 -2.40
C GLY A 74 -11.41 2.58 -2.82
N ALA A 75 -10.73 3.39 -2.00
CA ALA A 75 -9.38 3.89 -2.28
C ALA A 75 -8.33 2.77 -2.41
N SER A 76 -8.49 1.68 -1.65
CA SER A 76 -7.53 0.57 -1.62
C SER A 76 -7.42 -0.20 -2.94
N GLY A 77 -8.51 -0.32 -3.73
CA GLY A 77 -8.47 -0.98 -5.03
C GLY A 77 -8.21 -0.05 -6.22
N ARG A 78 -8.03 1.25 -5.97
CA ARG A 78 -7.92 2.29 -7.02
C ARG A 78 -6.65 3.14 -6.93
N ASN A 79 -5.81 2.90 -5.92
CA ASN A 79 -4.59 3.67 -5.75
C ASN A 79 -3.46 3.18 -6.67
N GLY A 80 -2.47 4.05 -6.86
CA GLY A 80 -1.28 3.87 -7.70
C GLY A 80 -0.39 2.66 -7.37
N GLY A 81 -0.62 1.97 -6.25
CA GLY A 81 0.14 0.79 -5.87
C GLY A 81 1.59 1.05 -5.49
N GLN A 82 1.95 2.31 -5.24
CA GLN A 82 3.30 2.70 -4.86
C GLN A 82 3.58 2.32 -3.41
N ILE A 83 4.71 1.64 -3.19
CA ILE A 83 5.28 1.39 -1.87
C ILE A 83 6.51 2.28 -1.77
N VAL A 84 6.44 3.35 -0.99
CA VAL A 84 7.55 4.28 -0.85
C VAL A 84 8.05 4.23 0.58
N GLN A 85 9.33 3.87 0.74
CA GLN A 85 9.98 3.78 2.03
C GLN A 85 10.04 5.15 2.71
N GLY A 86 9.68 5.18 4.00
CA GLY A 86 9.66 6.40 4.81
C GLY A 86 8.26 7.00 4.93
N TYR A 87 8.22 8.32 5.15
CA TYR A 87 6.98 9.07 5.41
C TYR A 87 6.90 10.28 4.48
N SER A 88 5.72 10.88 4.37
CA SER A 88 5.46 12.01 3.47
C SER A 88 6.23 13.30 3.81
N CYS A 89 6.99 13.33 4.90
CA CYS A 89 7.77 14.49 5.33
C CYS A 89 9.27 14.23 5.26
N ASP A 90 10.05 15.31 5.19
CA ASP A 90 11.51 15.24 5.19
C ASP A 90 12.05 14.67 6.52
N ILE A 91 13.20 14.00 6.45
CA ILE A 91 13.90 13.40 7.61
C ILE A 91 14.11 14.45 8.71
N GLU A 92 14.55 15.66 8.38
CA GLU A 92 14.70 16.73 9.36
C GLU A 92 13.39 17.14 10.03
N THR A 93 12.29 17.14 9.27
CA THR A 93 10.98 17.47 9.81
C THR A 93 10.56 16.40 10.81
N MET A 94 10.73 15.12 10.46
CA MET A 94 10.44 14.01 11.36
C MET A 94 11.28 14.09 12.64
N ILE A 95 12.59 14.28 12.54
CA ILE A 95 13.49 14.42 13.70
C ILE A 95 13.07 15.60 14.56
N LYS A 96 12.75 16.75 13.96
CA LYS A 96 12.31 17.94 14.69
C LYS A 96 10.98 17.71 15.43
N THR A 97 10.06 16.94 14.84
CA THR A 97 8.73 16.70 15.41
C THR A 97 8.75 15.66 16.52
N VAL A 98 9.44 14.53 16.33
CA VAL A 98 9.37 13.39 17.27
C VAL A 98 10.69 13.11 18.02
N GLY A 99 11.78 13.79 17.66
CA GLY A 99 13.11 13.53 18.18
C GLY A 99 13.84 12.42 17.43
N GLN A 100 15.16 12.37 17.58
CA GLN A 100 16.05 11.44 16.86
C GLN A 100 15.67 9.97 17.09
N GLU A 101 15.49 9.56 18.35
CA GLU A 101 15.20 8.17 18.71
C GLU A 101 13.87 7.69 18.11
N LYS A 102 12.80 8.48 18.27
CA LYS A 102 11.48 8.13 17.71
C LYS A 102 11.48 8.17 16.19
N SER A 103 12.28 9.04 15.57
CA SER A 103 12.42 9.05 14.10
C SER A 103 13.04 7.76 13.58
N ALA A 104 14.02 7.17 14.30
CA ALA A 104 14.60 5.88 13.95
C ALA A 104 13.61 4.73 14.12
N LEU A 105 12.78 4.77 15.18
CA LEU A 105 11.69 3.80 15.38
C LEU A 105 10.67 3.86 14.25
N LEU A 106 10.17 5.06 13.91
CA LEU A 106 9.25 5.24 12.80
C LEU A 106 9.85 4.75 11.48
N TRP A 107 11.12 5.08 11.21
CA TRP A 107 11.82 4.57 10.03
C TRP A 107 11.86 3.04 9.99
N SER A 108 12.14 2.38 11.11
CA SER A 108 12.12 0.92 11.20
C SER A 108 10.72 0.37 10.92
N MET A 109 9.67 0.93 11.53
CA MET A 109 8.29 0.52 11.29
C MET A 109 7.90 0.63 9.81
N ALA A 110 8.34 1.68 9.12
CA ALA A 110 8.08 1.83 7.69
C ALA A 110 8.75 0.72 6.86
N ARG A 111 9.99 0.32 7.22
CA ARG A 111 10.67 -0.82 6.56
C ARG A 111 9.96 -2.14 6.85
N GLU A 112 9.62 -2.39 8.11
CA GLU A 112 8.92 -3.59 8.54
C GLU A 112 7.57 -3.75 7.82
N ALA A 113 6.88 -2.63 7.53
CA ALA A 113 5.65 -2.67 6.74
C ALA A 113 5.87 -3.16 5.29
N ILE A 114 6.98 -2.77 4.64
CA ILE A 114 7.32 -3.27 3.29
C ILE A 114 7.73 -4.74 3.35
N GLU A 115 8.55 -5.11 4.34
CA GLU A 115 8.96 -6.49 4.58
C GLU A 115 7.74 -7.40 4.82
N GLU A 116 6.74 -6.91 5.55
CA GLU A 116 5.49 -7.63 5.79
C GLU A 116 4.65 -7.80 4.52
N ILE A 117 4.62 -6.78 3.63
CA ILE A 117 3.99 -6.91 2.33
C ILE A 117 4.66 -8.03 1.53
N ASP A 118 6.00 -8.03 1.45
CA ASP A 118 6.76 -9.02 0.71
C ASP A 118 6.62 -10.42 1.34
N ARG A 119 6.61 -10.52 2.68
CA ARG A 119 6.34 -11.76 3.40
C ARG A 119 4.98 -12.33 3.04
N ARG A 120 3.91 -11.53 3.06
CA ARG A 120 2.54 -11.97 2.72
C ARG A 120 2.41 -12.37 1.26
N ILE A 121 3.04 -11.63 0.36
CA ILE A 121 3.07 -11.98 -1.06
C ILE A 121 3.65 -13.39 -1.25
N ASN A 122 4.77 -13.68 -0.58
CA ASN A 122 5.40 -14.99 -0.66
C ASN A 122 4.59 -16.08 0.05
N LEU A 123 4.12 -15.82 1.27
CA LEU A 123 3.41 -16.82 2.08
C LEU A 123 2.10 -17.28 1.45
N HIS A 124 1.36 -16.36 0.82
CA HIS A 124 0.06 -16.65 0.21
C HIS A 124 0.11 -16.68 -1.32
N GLU A 125 1.32 -16.70 -1.90
CA GLU A 125 1.56 -16.80 -3.35
C GLU A 125 0.78 -15.74 -4.16
N ILE A 126 0.73 -14.51 -3.67
CA ILE A 126 -0.11 -13.44 -4.22
C ILE A 126 0.49 -12.89 -5.51
N SER A 127 -0.15 -13.18 -6.65
CA SER A 127 0.22 -12.63 -7.94
C SER A 127 -0.24 -11.16 -8.12
N CYS A 128 0.54 -10.22 -7.60
CA CYS A 128 0.22 -8.78 -7.64
C CYS A 128 1.23 -7.93 -8.43
N ALA A 129 2.05 -8.51 -9.30
CA ALA A 129 3.04 -7.77 -10.10
C ALA A 129 3.97 -6.86 -9.24
N ARG A 130 4.41 -7.38 -8.08
CA ARG A 130 5.35 -6.70 -7.19
C ARG A 130 6.68 -6.44 -7.91
N GLN A 131 7.15 -5.19 -7.86
CA GLN A 131 8.42 -4.76 -8.42
C GLN A 131 9.13 -3.83 -7.45
N SER A 132 10.43 -4.02 -7.24
CA SER A 132 11.26 -3.14 -6.41
C SER A 132 11.90 -2.03 -7.23
N GLY A 133 12.18 -0.91 -6.59
CA GLY A 133 12.69 0.29 -7.23
C GLY A 133 11.62 1.38 -7.33
N TYR A 134 11.96 2.55 -6.84
CA TYR A 134 11.22 3.79 -7.07
C TYR A 134 12.20 4.91 -7.43
N VAL A 135 11.90 5.70 -8.45
CA VAL A 135 12.77 6.81 -8.88
C VAL A 135 12.11 8.13 -8.55
N PHE A 136 12.77 8.91 -7.68
CA PHE A 136 12.51 10.33 -7.54
C PHE A 136 13.27 11.06 -8.65
N ALA A 137 12.56 11.55 -9.66
CA ALA A 137 13.17 12.23 -10.80
C ALA A 137 13.29 13.74 -10.57
N ALA A 138 14.45 14.33 -10.89
CA ALA A 138 14.69 15.76 -10.80
C ALA A 138 14.59 16.41 -12.18
N THR A 139 13.72 17.41 -12.30
CA THR A 139 13.54 18.21 -13.53
C THR A 139 14.49 19.41 -13.61
N ASN A 140 15.17 19.75 -12.51
CA ASN A 140 16.13 20.84 -12.45
C ASN A 140 17.26 20.57 -11.44
N ASN A 141 18.33 21.36 -11.54
CA ASN A 141 19.54 21.18 -10.72
C ASN A 141 19.31 21.39 -9.22
N SER A 142 18.31 22.21 -8.83
CA SER A 142 18.00 22.42 -7.41
C SER A 142 17.40 21.15 -6.80
N GLN A 143 16.41 20.56 -7.47
CA GLN A 143 15.84 19.27 -7.08
C GLN A 143 16.90 18.17 -7.04
N PHE A 144 17.80 18.14 -8.03
CA PHE A 144 18.85 17.11 -8.05
C PHE A 144 19.84 17.25 -6.89
N LYS A 145 20.23 18.48 -6.53
CA LYS A 145 21.04 18.74 -5.33
C LYS A 145 20.32 18.29 -4.05
N LEU A 146 19.01 18.53 -3.95
CA LEU A 146 18.19 18.05 -2.83
C LEU A 146 18.20 16.52 -2.74
N LEU A 147 17.99 15.82 -3.85
CA LEU A 147 18.00 14.36 -3.89
C LEU A 147 19.35 13.77 -3.48
N LYS A 148 20.48 14.36 -3.90
CA LYS A 148 21.81 13.97 -3.43
C LYS A 148 21.95 14.16 -1.91
N ARG A 149 21.45 15.27 -1.36
CA ARG A 149 21.46 15.49 0.09
C ARG A 149 20.57 14.50 0.83
N ILE A 150 19.43 14.10 0.27
CA ILE A 150 18.55 13.06 0.84
C ILE A 150 19.28 11.72 0.89
N ASN A 151 19.95 11.32 -0.20
CA ASN A 151 20.78 10.10 -0.26
C ASN A 151 21.80 10.05 0.89
N GLU A 152 22.59 11.11 1.07
CA GLU A 152 23.59 11.15 2.16
C GLU A 152 22.96 11.08 3.56
N LYS A 153 21.82 11.72 3.78
CA LYS A 153 21.13 11.65 5.07
C LYS A 153 20.58 10.26 5.36
N LEU A 154 19.98 9.62 4.37
CA LEU A 154 19.43 8.27 4.54
C LEU A 154 20.53 7.29 5.01
N LYS A 155 21.71 7.39 4.43
CA LYS A 155 22.91 6.64 4.85
C LYS A 155 23.34 7.02 6.27
N ASN A 156 23.56 8.31 6.53
CA ASN A 156 24.13 8.76 7.81
C ASN A 156 23.17 8.65 9.00
N THR A 157 21.86 8.79 8.79
CA THR A 157 20.85 8.81 9.85
C THR A 157 20.25 7.43 10.11
N PHE A 158 20.03 6.63 9.06
CA PHE A 158 19.33 5.35 9.17
C PHE A 158 20.12 4.15 8.67
N ASN A 159 21.39 4.34 8.28
CA ASN A 159 22.23 3.31 7.66
C ASN A 159 21.55 2.66 6.44
N TYR A 160 20.83 3.48 5.65
CA TYR A 160 20.01 3.01 4.55
C TYR A 160 20.76 3.09 3.21
N GLU A 161 21.35 1.96 2.82
CA GLU A 161 22.21 1.84 1.63
C GLU A 161 21.47 1.41 0.35
N ALA A 162 20.13 1.23 0.40
CA ALA A 162 19.34 0.81 -0.75
C ALA A 162 19.06 1.94 -1.76
N THR A 163 19.72 3.09 -1.61
CA THR A 163 19.56 4.26 -2.49
C THR A 163 20.76 4.50 -3.38
N SER A 164 20.50 5.00 -4.59
CA SER A 164 21.53 5.31 -5.58
C SER A 164 21.17 6.57 -6.37
N VAL A 165 22.11 7.52 -6.42
CA VAL A 165 21.96 8.75 -7.21
C VAL A 165 22.14 8.40 -8.69
N LEU A 166 21.16 8.79 -9.50
CA LEU A 166 21.19 8.63 -10.95
C LEU A 166 21.57 9.96 -11.60
N ASP A 167 22.58 9.96 -12.46
CA ASP A 167 22.86 11.09 -13.33
C ASP A 167 21.87 11.15 -14.51
N GLN A 168 21.92 12.24 -15.28
CA GLN A 168 21.06 12.45 -16.45
C GLN A 168 21.20 11.32 -17.47
N ASN A 169 22.42 10.83 -17.72
CA ASN A 169 22.67 9.77 -18.70
C ASN A 169 22.04 8.44 -18.27
N THR A 170 22.05 8.14 -16.98
CA THR A 170 21.50 6.89 -16.42
C THR A 170 19.99 6.93 -16.42
N ILE A 171 19.37 8.00 -15.90
CA ILE A 171 17.90 8.10 -15.86
C ILE A 171 17.30 8.14 -17.27
N LYS A 172 17.96 8.81 -18.24
CA LYS A 172 17.53 8.88 -19.64
C LYS A 172 17.40 7.50 -20.30
N LYS A 173 18.21 6.51 -19.91
CA LYS A 173 18.10 5.13 -20.41
C LYS A 173 16.77 4.47 -20.05
N TRP A 174 16.13 4.90 -18.97
CA TRP A 174 14.87 4.33 -18.47
C TRP A 174 13.65 5.12 -18.94
N VAL A 175 13.65 6.43 -18.71
CA VAL A 175 12.51 7.31 -19.02
C VAL A 175 12.43 7.74 -20.48
N LYS A 176 13.52 7.55 -21.25
CA LYS A 176 13.62 7.86 -22.69
C LYS A 176 13.27 9.32 -23.04
N THR A 177 13.61 10.26 -22.15
CA THR A 177 13.47 11.71 -22.35
C THR A 177 14.64 12.47 -21.72
N GLU A 178 14.88 13.71 -22.20
CA GLU A 178 15.89 14.63 -21.68
C GLU A 178 15.36 15.58 -20.60
N SER A 179 14.07 15.51 -20.26
CA SER A 179 13.40 16.41 -19.30
C SER A 179 13.92 16.30 -17.86
N TYR A 180 14.71 15.29 -17.53
CA TYR A 180 15.25 15.07 -16.19
C TYR A 180 16.76 15.25 -16.18
N VAL A 181 17.27 15.98 -15.18
CA VAL A 181 18.71 16.23 -15.00
C VAL A 181 19.39 15.19 -14.11
N GLY A 182 18.62 14.26 -13.55
CA GLY A 182 19.07 13.18 -12.66
C GLY A 182 17.92 12.66 -11.80
N GLY A 183 18.24 11.83 -10.81
CA GLY A 183 17.27 11.30 -9.86
C GLY A 183 17.89 10.57 -8.68
N LEU A 184 17.03 10.05 -7.81
CA LEU A 184 17.38 9.15 -6.72
C LEU A 184 16.56 7.89 -6.88
N LEU A 185 17.24 6.77 -7.10
CA LEU A 185 16.65 5.45 -7.06
C LEU A 185 16.64 4.94 -5.63
N ASP A 186 15.52 4.35 -5.24
CA ASP A 186 15.37 3.66 -3.97
C ASP A 186 14.88 2.22 -4.22
N TYR A 187 15.75 1.23 -3.93
CA TYR A 187 15.45 -0.19 -4.12
C TYR A 187 14.67 -0.82 -2.97
N GLY A 188 14.58 -0.20 -1.80
CA GLY A 188 13.67 -0.68 -0.74
C GLY A 188 12.23 -0.23 -0.96
N SER A 189 12.02 0.80 -1.79
CA SER A 189 10.71 1.15 -2.33
C SER A 189 10.32 0.25 -3.52
N GLY A 190 9.10 0.40 -4.02
CA GLY A 190 8.61 -0.33 -5.17
C GLY A 190 7.16 -0.04 -5.50
N GLN A 191 6.54 -1.00 -6.17
CA GLN A 191 5.13 -0.96 -6.52
C GLN A 191 4.54 -2.37 -6.57
N PHE A 192 3.21 -2.42 -6.51
CA PHE A 192 2.41 -3.60 -6.79
C PHE A 192 1.07 -3.19 -7.38
N HIS A 193 0.36 -4.14 -7.98
CA HIS A 193 -1.01 -3.94 -8.41
C HIS A 193 -1.95 -4.00 -7.20
N SER A 194 -2.33 -2.81 -6.70
CA SER A 194 -3.07 -2.62 -5.45
C SER A 194 -4.28 -3.55 -5.27
N LEU A 195 -5.15 -3.60 -6.28
CA LEU A 195 -6.35 -4.44 -6.22
C LEU A 195 -6.06 -5.96 -6.26
N LYS A 196 -5.02 -6.41 -7.00
CA LYS A 196 -4.63 -7.84 -7.02
C LYS A 196 -4.08 -8.27 -5.67
N TYR A 197 -3.29 -7.42 -5.03
CA TYR A 197 -2.80 -7.69 -3.68
C TYR A 197 -3.93 -7.75 -2.66
N LEU A 198 -4.88 -6.80 -2.71
CA LEU A 198 -6.08 -6.84 -1.87
C LEU A 198 -6.88 -8.13 -2.07
N HIS A 199 -7.11 -8.56 -3.31
CA HIS A 199 -7.80 -9.82 -3.59
C HIS A 199 -7.04 -11.02 -3.02
N GLY A 200 -5.72 -11.08 -3.20
CA GLY A 200 -4.90 -12.16 -2.64
C GLY A 200 -4.95 -12.21 -1.11
N LEU A 201 -4.93 -11.06 -0.42
CA LEU A 201 -5.12 -11.01 1.03
C LEU A 201 -6.54 -11.44 1.44
N THR A 202 -7.54 -11.10 0.63
CA THR A 202 -8.93 -11.49 0.88
C THR A 202 -9.10 -13.00 0.77
N GLU A 203 -8.48 -13.62 -0.24
CA GLU A 203 -8.45 -15.08 -0.38
C GLU A 203 -7.69 -15.74 0.78
N ALA A 204 -6.54 -15.20 1.18
CA ALA A 204 -5.79 -15.67 2.34
C ALA A 204 -6.63 -15.64 3.63
N ALA A 205 -7.30 -14.52 3.89
CA ALA A 205 -8.18 -14.34 5.05
C ALA A 205 -9.37 -15.31 5.03
N LYS A 206 -10.00 -15.49 3.87
CA LYS A 206 -11.10 -16.43 3.68
C LYS A 206 -10.65 -17.87 3.97
N ASN A 207 -9.47 -18.26 3.51
CA ASN A 207 -8.92 -19.60 3.67
C ASN A 207 -8.68 -19.98 5.14
N ILE A 208 -8.48 -18.98 6.02
CA ILE A 208 -8.33 -19.19 7.46
C ILE A 208 -9.61 -18.95 8.26
N GLY A 209 -10.76 -18.82 7.57
CA GLY A 209 -12.08 -18.83 8.20
C GLY A 209 -12.75 -17.47 8.40
N VAL A 210 -12.16 -16.37 7.94
CA VAL A 210 -12.82 -15.05 7.97
C VAL A 210 -14.11 -15.11 7.15
N GLN A 211 -15.22 -14.69 7.76
CA GLN A 211 -16.50 -14.54 7.08
C GLN A 211 -16.57 -13.17 6.42
N PHE A 212 -17.07 -13.12 5.19
CA PHE A 212 -17.18 -11.89 4.41
C PHE A 212 -18.61 -11.68 3.95
N PHE A 213 -19.07 -10.44 4.05
CA PHE A 213 -20.33 -9.99 3.49
C PHE A 213 -20.11 -8.70 2.69
N GLU A 214 -20.75 -8.59 1.53
CA GLU A 214 -20.70 -7.42 0.65
C GLU A 214 -22.07 -7.09 0.01
#